data_AF-A0A7J9J093-F1
#
_entry.id   AF-A0A7J9J093-F1
#
_cell.length_a   1.000
_cell.length_b   1.000
_cell.length_c   1.000
_cell.angle_alpha   90.00
_cell.angle_beta   90.00
_cell.angle_gamma   90.00
#
_symmetry.space_group_name_H-M   'P 1'
#
loop_
_entity.id
_entity.type
_entity.pdbx_description
1 polymer ?
#
loop_
_entity_poly.entity_id
_entity_poly.type
_entity_poly.pdbx_seq_one_letter_code
_entity_poly.pdbx_strand_id
1 'polypeptide(L)'
;MKSLEKAHISICGCDTIDSQTIATPLIQGICNVRSLRLTIDEVIFRTSRLPIFYNLIEFKFLGHGFNGRETWLVEFLHCVPNLKTFILNF
;
A
#
# COMPACT_ATOMS: atom_id res chain seq x y z
N MET A 1 -9.94 2.05 -18.63
CA MET A 1 -9.00 3.13 -18.23
C MET A 1 -7.64 2.82 -18.81
N LYS A 2 -6.88 3.81 -19.31
CA LYS A 2 -5.44 3.60 -19.61
C LYS A 2 -4.79 3.05 -18.33
N SER A 3 -4.18 1.88 -18.40
CA SER A 3 -3.58 1.23 -17.23
C SER A 3 -2.43 2.09 -16.74
N LEU A 4 -2.52 2.61 -15.51
CA LEU A 4 -1.36 3.15 -14.82
C LEU A 4 -0.33 2.03 -14.68
N GLU A 5 0.87 2.21 -15.21
CA GLU A 5 1.94 1.22 -15.05
C GLU A 5 2.63 1.37 -13.69
N LYS A 6 2.76 2.60 -13.20
CA LYS A 6 3.45 2.92 -11.95
C LYS A 6 2.62 3.88 -11.11
N ALA A 7 2.63 3.68 -9.80
CA ALA A 7 2.06 4.61 -8.84
C ALA A 7 3.07 4.92 -7.73
N HIS A 8 3.14 6.20 -7.35
CA HIS A 8 3.85 6.64 -6.17
C HIS A 8 2.86 7.36 -5.26
N ILE A 9 2.61 6.78 -4.11
CA ILE A 9 1.66 7.27 -3.12
C ILE A 9 2.43 7.59 -1.85
N SER A 10 2.22 8.80 -1.33
CA SER A 10 2.65 9.21 0.00
C SER A 10 1.41 9.54 0.80
N ILE A 11 1.21 8.87 1.92
CA ILE A 11 0.11 9.13 2.85
C ILE A 11 0.72 9.59 4.16
N CYS A 12 0.79 10.90 4.33
CA CYS A 12 1.20 11.51 5.59
C CYS A 12 0.00 11.62 6.51
N GLY A 13 0.15 11.18 7.76
CA GLY A 13 -0.92 11.25 8.75
C GLY A 13 -1.32 12.70 9.04
N CYS A 14 -2.62 12.97 9.04
CA CYS A 14 -3.20 14.00 9.91
C CYS A 14 -3.87 13.20 11.04
N ASP A 15 -3.79 13.66 12.28
CA ASP A 15 -4.20 12.95 13.53
C ASP A 15 -5.70 12.59 13.63
N THR A 16 -6.39 12.42 12.51
CA THR A 16 -7.82 12.18 12.43
C THR A 16 -8.12 10.71 12.08
N ILE A 17 -9.20 10.23 12.71
CA ILE A 17 -9.81 8.91 12.56
C ILE A 17 -10.17 8.59 11.09
N ASP A 18 -10.20 9.60 10.21
CA ASP A 18 -10.66 9.50 8.82
C ASP A 18 -9.60 9.11 7.79
N SER A 19 -8.32 9.03 8.17
CA SER A 19 -7.22 8.69 7.24
C SER A 19 -7.40 7.31 6.58
N GLN A 20 -7.97 6.32 7.30
CA GLN A 20 -8.26 4.98 6.77
C GLN A 20 -9.38 4.99 5.72
N THR A 21 -10.43 5.78 5.98
CA THR A 21 -11.61 5.92 5.08
C THR A 21 -11.20 6.53 3.75
N ILE A 22 -10.22 7.45 3.76
CA ILE A 22 -9.75 8.15 2.56
C ILE A 22 -8.76 7.29 1.77
N ALA A 23 -7.92 6.49 2.42
CA ALA A 23 -6.88 5.71 1.75
C ALA A 23 -7.41 4.44 1.07
N THR A 24 -8.46 3.81 1.61
CA THR A 24 -8.98 2.54 1.06
C THR A 24 -9.46 2.70 -0.40
N PRO A 25 -10.29 3.71 -0.75
CA PRO A 25 -10.69 3.95 -2.14
C PRO A 25 -9.52 4.27 -3.07
N LEU A 26 -8.49 4.95 -2.56
CA LEU A 26 -7.28 5.27 -3.34
C LEU A 26 -6.55 3.98 -3.76
N ILE A 27 -6.33 3.07 -2.82
CA ILE A 27 -5.71 1.76 -3.07
C ILE A 27 -6.56 0.92 -4.03
N GLN A 28 -7.88 0.97 -3.89
CA GLN A 28 -8.79 0.31 -4.84
C GLN A 28 -8.68 0.88 -6.26
N GLY A 29 -8.53 2.21 -6.39
CA GLY A 29 -8.37 2.86 -7.69
C GLY A 29 -7.05 2.53 -8.40
N ILE A 30 -6.01 2.12 -7.67
CA ILE A 30 -4.68 1.84 -8.21
C ILE A 30 -4.32 0.34 -8.25
N CYS A 31 -5.27 -0.57 -8.05
CA CYS A 31 -5.00 -2.01 -7.93
C CYS A 31 -4.41 -2.68 -9.19
N ASN A 32 -4.43 -1.99 -10.34
CA ASN A 32 -3.97 -2.51 -11.62
C ASN A 32 -2.52 -2.12 -12.00
N VAL A 33 -1.75 -1.52 -11.09
CA VAL A 33 -0.38 -1.07 -11.37
C VAL A 33 0.65 -2.21 -11.38
N ARG A 34 1.75 -2.01 -12.10
CA ARG A 34 2.91 -2.93 -12.11
C ARG A 34 3.97 -2.59 -11.09
N SER A 35 4.17 -1.31 -10.81
CA SER A 35 5.11 -0.82 -9.81
C SER A 35 4.41 0.12 -8.84
N LEU A 36 4.55 -0.13 -7.54
CA LEU A 36 3.99 0.68 -6.48
C LEU A 36 5.07 1.12 -5.52
N ARG A 37 5.23 2.43 -5.35
CA ARG A 37 5.95 3.02 -4.23
C ARG A 37 4.96 3.58 -3.23
N LEU A 38 5.02 3.13 -1.99
CA LEU A 38 4.13 3.53 -0.92
C LEU A 38 4.96 4.08 0.24
N THR A 39 4.68 5.33 0.61
CA THR A 39 5.26 5.98 1.79
C THR A 39 4.13 6.27 2.77
N ILE A 40 4.24 5.83 4.01
CA ILE A 40 3.19 6.01 5.02
C ILE A 40 3.82 6.33 6.38
N ASP A 41 3.23 7.31 7.07
CA ASP A 41 3.67 7.76 8.40
C ASP A 41 2.91 7.08 9.57
N GLU A 42 1.73 6.48 9.34
CA GLU A 42 0.88 5.86 10.38
C GLU A 42 0.19 4.56 9.91
N VAL A 43 -0.52 3.84 10.78
CA VAL A 43 -1.24 2.59 10.38
C VAL A 43 -2.56 2.92 9.70
N ILE A 44 -2.63 2.71 8.38
CA ILE A 44 -3.77 3.18 7.58
C ILE A 44 -4.74 2.05 7.18
N PHE A 45 -4.31 0.79 7.20
CA PHE A 45 -5.13 -0.29 6.63
C PHE A 45 -5.68 -1.25 7.68
N ARG A 46 -7.02 -1.35 7.72
CA ARG A 46 -7.70 -2.58 8.15
C ARG A 46 -7.85 -3.49 6.93
N THR A 47 -7.40 -4.72 7.07
CA THR A 47 -6.99 -5.60 5.98
C THR A 47 -8.10 -6.31 5.25
N SER A 48 -9.31 -6.30 5.81
CA SER A 48 -10.52 -6.87 5.21
C SER A 48 -11.02 -6.14 3.95
N ARG A 49 -10.32 -5.11 3.44
CA ARG A 49 -10.76 -4.29 2.30
C ARG A 49 -9.71 -4.07 1.19
N LEU A 50 -8.54 -4.71 1.28
CA LEU A 50 -7.51 -4.56 0.26
C LEU A 50 -7.88 -5.35 -1.02
N PRO A 51 -7.80 -4.73 -2.21
CA PRO A 51 -7.97 -5.45 -3.48
C PRO A 51 -6.77 -6.37 -3.76
N ILE A 52 -6.98 -7.41 -4.57
CA ILE A 52 -5.87 -8.25 -5.06
C ILE A 52 -5.18 -7.52 -6.22
N PHE A 53 -3.87 -7.34 -6.09
CA PHE A 53 -2.99 -6.68 -7.05
C PHE A 53 -2.37 -7.72 -8.00
N TYR A 54 -3.15 -8.21 -8.96
CA TYR A 54 -2.68 -9.23 -9.90
C TYR A 54 -1.52 -8.77 -10.79
N ASN A 55 -1.42 -7.48 -11.09
CA ASN A 55 -0.41 -6.96 -12.01
C ASN A 55 0.83 -6.41 -11.32
N LEU A 56 0.82 -6.32 -9.98
CA LEU A 56 1.93 -5.74 -9.23
C LEU A 56 3.12 -6.71 -9.21
N ILE A 57 4.24 -6.26 -9.75
CA ILE A 57 5.50 -7.01 -9.82
C ILE A 57 6.61 -6.36 -8.98
N GLU A 58 6.50 -5.06 -8.70
CA GLU A 58 7.47 -4.30 -7.93
C GLU A 58 6.75 -3.47 -6.86
N PHE A 59 7.15 -3.66 -5.60
CA PHE A 59 6.61 -2.93 -4.46
C PHE A 59 7.75 -2.35 -3.63
N LYS A 60 7.71 -1.04 -3.42
CA LYS A 60 8.63 -0.32 -2.55
C LYS A 60 7.86 0.32 -1.41
N PHE A 61 8.13 -0.10 -0.19
CA PHE A 61 7.57 0.49 1.01
C PHE A 61 8.62 1.35 1.73
N LEU A 62 8.23 2.57 2.11
CA LEU A 62 8.99 3.48 2.96
C LEU A 62 8.13 3.80 4.18
N GLY A 63 8.49 3.24 5.33
CA GLY A 63 7.76 3.46 6.58
C GLY A 63 8.62 4.25 7.56
N HIS A 64 7.99 5.14 8.33
CA HIS A 64 8.64 5.85 9.43
C HIS A 64 8.24 5.19 10.77
N GLY A 65 9.20 4.62 11.52
CA GLY A 65 8.99 4.18 12.91
C GLY A 65 8.30 2.81 13.09
N PHE A 66 9.10 1.79 13.37
CA PHE A 66 8.70 0.39 13.56
C PHE A 66 8.16 0.15 14.98
N ASN A 67 6.95 0.62 15.28
CA ASN A 67 6.31 0.42 16.59
C ASN A 67 5.46 -0.88 16.67
N GLY A 68 5.80 -1.92 15.90
CA GLY A 68 5.13 -3.23 15.96
C GLY A 68 3.74 -3.28 15.32
N ARG A 69 3.40 -2.30 14.45
CA ARG A 69 2.08 -2.18 13.81
C ARG A 69 2.07 -2.58 12.34
N GLU A 70 2.91 -3.53 11.95
CA GLU A 70 3.15 -3.96 10.57
C GLU A 70 2.32 -5.16 10.12
N THR A 71 1.37 -5.63 10.93
CA THR A 71 0.50 -6.75 10.56
C THR A 71 -0.13 -6.52 9.19
N TRP A 72 -0.49 -5.25 8.89
CA TRP A 72 -1.06 -4.87 7.61
C TRP A 72 -0.13 -5.07 6.42
N LEU A 73 1.20 -4.96 6.59
CA LEU A 73 2.17 -5.14 5.51
C LEU A 73 2.23 -6.61 5.10
N VAL A 74 2.25 -7.51 6.08
CA VAL A 74 2.19 -8.96 5.85
C VAL A 74 0.88 -9.32 5.14
N GLU A 75 -0.23 -8.76 5.61
CA GLU A 75 -1.54 -8.95 5.00
C GLU A 75 -1.62 -8.36 3.57
N PHE A 76 -0.99 -7.22 3.31
CA PHE A 76 -0.86 -6.66 1.96
C PHE A 76 -0.05 -7.57 1.04
N LEU A 77 1.02 -8.19 1.56
CA LEU A 77 1.83 -9.15 0.79
C LEU A 77 1.02 -10.38 0.35
N HIS A 78 -0.01 -10.79 1.11
CA HIS A 78 -0.95 -11.82 0.67
C HIS A 78 -1.83 -11.39 -0.51
N CYS A 79 -2.03 -10.09 -0.73
CA CYS A 79 -2.82 -9.53 -1.83
C CYS A 79 -2.02 -9.29 -3.12
N VAL A 80 -0.71 -9.58 -3.16
CA VAL A 80 0.18 -9.31 -4.31
C VAL A 80 0.83 -10.60 -4.83
N PRO A 81 0.04 -11.55 -5.36
CA PRO A 81 0.51 -12.90 -5.66
C PRO A 81 1.63 -12.98 -6.71
N ASN A 82 1.77 -11.96 -7.56
CA ASN A 82 2.75 -11.91 -8.66
C ASN A 82 3.96 -11.02 -8.35
N LEU A 83 4.15 -10.62 -7.09
CA LEU A 83 5.24 -9.76 -6.69
C LEU A 83 6.60 -10.44 -6.95
N LYS A 84 7.49 -9.73 -7.65
CA LYS A 84 8.85 -10.20 -7.97
C LYS A 84 9.91 -9.46 -7.17
N THR A 85 9.67 -8.17 -6.92
CA THR A 85 10.61 -7.29 -6.24
C THR A 85 9.90 -6.62 -5.08
N PHE A 86 10.44 -6.80 -3.88
CA PHE A 86 10.00 -6.11 -2.68
C PHE A 86 11.18 -5.33 -2.10
N ILE A 87 11.02 -4.02 -1.93
CA ILE A 87 12.02 -3.14 -1.33
C ILE A 87 11.40 -2.52 -0.08
N LEU A 88 12.10 -2.67 1.04
CA LEU A 88 11.67 -2.22 2.34
C LEU A 88 12.72 -1.27 2.90
N ASN A 89 12.35 0.00 3.10
CA ASN A 89 13.21 1.03 3.67
C ASN A 89 12.60 1.57 4.97
N PHE A 90 13.45 1.67 5.99
CA PHE A 90 13.14 2.12 7.35
C PHE A 90 13.78 3.46 7.66
#